data_AF-A0A5J4R6G9-F1
#
_entry.id   AF-A0A5J4R6G9-F1
#
_cell.length_a   1.000
_cell.length_b   1.000
_cell.length_c   1.000
_cell.angle_alpha   90.00
_cell.angle_beta   90.00
_cell.angle_gamma   90.00
#
_symmetry.space_group_name_H-M   'P 1'
#
loop_
_entity.id
_entity.type
_entity.pdbx_description
1 polymer ?
#
loop_
_entity_poly.entity_id
_entity_poly.type
_entity_poly.pdbx_seq_one_letter_code
_entity_poly.pdbx_strand_id
1 'polypeptide(L)'
;EIVDDSYPALDLEVDPKLAWALRHPERFPVDINQADYEMLLRVPGIGVKSAKLIVASRQYSQLSTYQLKKIGVVLKKAQYFITCHELTIQTINEVKPENVRALLVPKSKKEKDDRQLTLFFSE
;
A
#
# COMPACT_ATOMS: atom_id res chain seq x y z
N GLU A 1 3.86 -14.17 2.40
CA GLU A 1 3.81 -13.64 3.78
C GLU A 1 4.55 -12.30 3.82
N ILE A 2 4.38 -11.45 4.84
CA ILE A 2 5.01 -10.10 4.87
C ILE A 2 6.53 -10.20 5.11
N VAL A 3 6.97 -11.24 5.79
CA VAL A 3 8.36 -11.68 5.88
C VAL A 3 8.46 -13.08 5.28
N ASP A 4 9.62 -13.43 4.74
CA ASP A 4 9.92 -14.74 4.19
C ASP A 4 11.41 -15.06 4.41
N ASP A 5 11.84 -16.28 4.07
CA ASP A 5 13.24 -16.69 4.26
C ASP A 5 14.24 -15.81 3.48
N SER A 6 13.80 -15.16 2.39
CA SER A 6 14.62 -14.22 1.60
C SER A 6 14.60 -12.80 2.18
N TYR A 7 13.53 -12.42 2.88
CA TYR A 7 13.33 -11.13 3.53
C TYR A 7 12.87 -11.31 4.98
N PRO A 8 13.79 -11.74 5.88
CA PRO A 8 13.45 -12.06 7.26
C PRO A 8 13.18 -10.81 8.11
N ALA A 9 13.70 -9.65 7.70
CA ALA A 9 13.59 -8.39 8.43
C ALA A 9 12.57 -7.45 7.78
N LEU A 10 11.73 -6.83 8.62
CA LEU A 10 10.87 -5.73 8.21
C LEU A 10 11.71 -4.47 7.96
N ASP A 11 11.43 -3.80 6.85
CA ASP A 11 12.03 -2.50 6.53
C ASP A 11 11.38 -1.43 7.41
N LEU A 12 12.17 -0.78 8.27
CA LEU A 12 11.69 0.25 9.21
C LEU A 12 11.23 1.53 8.50
N GLU A 13 11.64 1.76 7.25
CA GLU A 13 11.31 2.97 6.49
C GLU A 13 10.07 2.79 5.61
N VAL A 14 9.62 1.55 5.41
CA VAL A 14 8.57 1.19 4.45
C VAL A 14 7.41 0.52 5.17
N ASP A 15 6.19 0.94 4.85
CA ASP A 15 5.00 0.27 5.38
C ASP A 15 5.00 -1.23 5.02
N PRO A 16 4.66 -2.15 5.94
CA PRO A 16 4.74 -3.59 5.69
C PRO A 16 3.92 -4.08 4.47
N LYS A 17 2.77 -3.46 4.19
CA LYS A 17 1.98 -3.79 2.99
C LYS A 17 2.62 -3.24 1.73
N LEU A 18 3.22 -2.05 1.82
CA LEU A 18 3.97 -1.48 0.71
C LEU A 18 5.19 -2.33 0.37
N ALA A 19 5.95 -2.78 1.36
CA ALA A 19 7.08 -3.67 1.16
C ALA A 19 6.65 -4.97 0.47
N TRP A 20 5.56 -5.59 0.93
CA TRP A 20 4.99 -6.77 0.27
C TRP A 20 4.56 -6.47 -1.17
N ALA A 21 3.86 -5.36 -1.41
CA ALA A 21 3.35 -5.01 -2.72
C ALA A 21 4.46 -4.73 -3.75
N LEU A 22 5.59 -4.18 -3.31
CA LEU A 22 6.77 -3.96 -4.14
C LEU A 22 7.50 -5.26 -4.50
N ARG A 23 7.44 -6.29 -3.63
CA ARG A 23 8.01 -7.62 -3.89
C ARG A 23 7.14 -8.50 -4.78
N HIS A 24 5.84 -8.20 -4.83
CA HIS A 24 4.86 -8.94 -5.62
C HIS A 24 4.20 -8.06 -6.70
N PRO A 25 4.97 -7.41 -7.60
CA PRO A 25 4.40 -6.55 -8.63
C PRO A 25 3.45 -7.32 -9.57
N GLU A 26 3.65 -8.63 -9.75
CA GLU A 26 2.80 -9.51 -10.58
C GLU A 26 1.35 -9.59 -10.10
N ARG A 27 1.07 -9.21 -8.85
CA ARG A 27 -0.27 -9.19 -8.27
C ARG A 27 -1.01 -7.87 -8.52
N PHE A 28 -0.36 -6.91 -9.14
CA PHE A 28 -0.90 -5.57 -9.38
C PHE A 28 -0.90 -5.26 -10.89
N PRO A 29 -1.76 -4.33 -11.35
CA PRO A 29 -2.78 -3.59 -10.59
C PRO A 29 -3.99 -4.43 -10.19
N VAL A 30 -4.60 -4.09 -9.07
CA VAL A 30 -5.81 -4.73 -8.55
C VAL A 30 -7.04 -3.93 -8.95
N ASP A 31 -7.98 -4.54 -9.69
CA ASP A 31 -9.27 -3.90 -10.00
C ASP A 31 -10.15 -3.87 -8.76
N ILE A 32 -10.44 -2.68 -8.26
CA ILE A 32 -11.23 -2.48 -7.03
C ILE A 32 -12.66 -3.00 -7.17
N ASN A 33 -13.22 -2.96 -8.38
CA ASN A 33 -14.60 -3.38 -8.61
C ASN A 33 -14.74 -4.92 -8.67
N GLN A 34 -13.64 -5.64 -8.94
CA GLN A 34 -13.67 -7.10 -9.12
C GLN A 34 -12.89 -7.87 -8.04
N ALA A 35 -11.82 -7.29 -7.50
CA ALA A 35 -10.87 -8.02 -6.67
C ALA A 35 -11.45 -8.58 -5.37
N ASP A 36 -10.89 -9.67 -4.88
CA ASP A 36 -11.33 -10.26 -3.62
C ASP A 36 -11.00 -9.37 -2.43
N TYR A 37 -11.80 -9.50 -1.36
CA TYR A 37 -11.61 -8.76 -0.11
C TYR A 37 -10.17 -8.89 0.43
N GLU A 38 -9.62 -10.10 0.38
CA GLU A 38 -8.27 -10.36 0.85
C GLU A 38 -7.20 -9.66 -0.01
N MET A 39 -7.44 -9.51 -1.31
CA MET A 39 -6.52 -8.81 -2.20
C MET A 39 -6.56 -7.30 -1.91
N LEU A 40 -7.76 -6.75 -1.69
CA LEU A 40 -7.93 -5.35 -1.27
C LEU A 40 -7.21 -5.03 0.04
N LEU A 41 -7.17 -5.96 0.99
CA LEU A 41 -6.43 -5.78 2.24
C LEU A 41 -4.91 -5.71 2.04
N ARG A 42 -4.38 -6.29 0.96
CA ARG A 42 -2.95 -6.27 0.63
C ARG A 42 -2.51 -4.99 -0.07
N VAL A 43 -3.45 -4.22 -0.63
CA VAL A 43 -3.17 -2.95 -1.30
C VAL A 43 -2.69 -1.89 -0.28
N PRO A 44 -1.52 -1.27 -0.50
CA PRO A 44 -1.05 -0.16 0.33
C PRO A 44 -2.03 1.02 0.30
N GLY A 45 -2.42 1.53 1.47
CA GLY A 45 -3.40 2.62 1.58
C GLY A 45 -4.87 2.17 1.66
N ILE A 46 -5.16 0.87 1.64
CA ILE A 46 -6.48 0.30 1.94
C ILE A 46 -6.45 -0.41 3.30
N GLY A 47 -7.33 0.03 4.20
CA GLY A 47 -7.53 -0.58 5.52
C GLY A 47 -8.73 -1.52 5.56
N VAL A 48 -8.91 -2.23 6.68
CA VAL A 48 -10.01 -3.19 6.89
C VAL A 48 -11.39 -2.54 6.67
N LYS A 49 -11.60 -1.34 7.23
CA LYS A 49 -12.86 -0.60 7.10
C LYS A 49 -13.12 -0.21 5.64
N SER A 50 -12.13 0.39 4.98
CA SER A 50 -12.23 0.79 3.58
C SER A 50 -12.43 -0.40 2.65
N ALA A 51 -11.74 -1.52 2.87
CA ALA A 51 -11.92 -2.75 2.10
C ALA A 51 -13.35 -3.30 2.22
N LYS A 52 -13.92 -3.32 3.43
CA LYS A 52 -15.33 -3.75 3.64
C LYS A 52 -16.30 -2.83 2.92
N LEU A 53 -16.08 -1.51 3.02
CA LEU A 53 -16.90 -0.51 2.34
C LEU A 53 -16.80 -0.64 0.81
N ILE A 54 -15.61 -0.88 0.27
CA ILE A 54 -15.41 -1.13 -1.17
C ILE A 54 -16.26 -2.31 -1.63
N VAL A 55 -16.16 -3.45 -0.93
CA VAL A 55 -16.90 -4.67 -1.30
C VAL A 55 -18.41 -4.45 -1.20
N ALA A 56 -18.89 -3.73 -0.19
CA ALA A 56 -20.30 -3.41 -0.06
C ALA A 56 -20.78 -2.41 -1.14
N SER A 57 -20.02 -1.33 -1.39
CA SER A 57 -20.45 -0.27 -2.31
C SER A 57 -20.38 -0.67 -3.77
N ARG A 58 -19.42 -1.53 -4.17
CA ARG A 58 -19.26 -1.97 -5.56
C ARG A 58 -20.40 -2.87 -6.05
N GLN A 59 -21.19 -3.45 -5.15
CA GLN A 59 -22.38 -4.22 -5.50
C GLN A 59 -23.49 -3.35 -6.10
N TYR A 60 -23.51 -2.06 -5.74
CA TYR A 60 -24.55 -1.12 -6.17
C TYR A 60 -24.12 -0.21 -7.31
N SER A 61 -22.83 0.11 -7.40
CA SER A 61 -22.29 1.00 -8.42
C SER A 61 -20.79 0.78 -8.60
N GLN A 62 -20.27 1.00 -9.81
CA GLN A 62 -18.83 1.04 -10.02
C GLN A 62 -18.19 2.18 -9.22
N LEU A 63 -17.07 1.89 -8.57
CA LEU A 63 -16.37 2.85 -7.71
C LEU A 63 -15.41 3.71 -8.53
N SER A 64 -15.68 5.01 -8.51
CA SER A 64 -14.81 6.08 -9.02
C SER A 64 -13.68 6.42 -8.04
N THR A 65 -12.66 7.11 -8.54
CA THR A 65 -11.58 7.68 -7.70
C THR A 65 -12.13 8.54 -6.56
N TYR A 66 -13.15 9.35 -6.86
CA TYR A 66 -13.81 10.23 -5.91
C TYR A 66 -14.49 9.46 -4.78
N GLN A 67 -15.20 8.39 -5.10
CA GLN A 67 -15.84 7.53 -4.11
C GLN A 67 -14.82 6.83 -3.21
N LEU A 68 -13.69 6.38 -3.78
CA LEU A 68 -12.61 5.76 -3.00
C LEU A 68 -12.00 6.73 -1.98
N LYS A 69 -11.80 7.99 -2.38
CA LYS A 69 -11.35 9.04 -1.45
C LYS A 69 -12.35 9.26 -0.32
N LYS A 70 -13.66 9.24 -0.61
CA LYS A 70 -14.72 9.35 0.41
C LYS A 70 -14.79 8.15 1.35
N ILE A 71 -14.56 6.94 0.84
CA ILE A 71 -14.48 5.69 1.63
C ILE A 71 -13.26 5.68 2.58
N GLY A 72 -12.30 6.60 2.37
CA GLY A 72 -11.10 6.72 3.18
C GLY A 72 -9.90 5.94 2.64
N VAL A 73 -9.92 5.58 1.35
CA VAL A 73 -8.73 5.02 0.69
C VAL A 73 -7.69 6.12 0.53
N VAL A 74 -6.45 5.82 0.94
CA VAL A 74 -5.32 6.73 0.77
C VAL A 74 -4.80 6.64 -0.67
N LEU A 75 -5.44 7.39 -1.58
CA LEU A 75 -5.13 7.36 -3.01
C LEU A 75 -3.65 7.65 -3.32
N LYS A 76 -2.99 8.54 -2.57
CA LYS A 76 -1.56 8.84 -2.75
C LYS A 76 -0.67 7.59 -2.78
N LYS A 77 -1.02 6.56 -1.98
CA LYS A 77 -0.32 5.27 -1.96
C LYS A 77 -0.99 4.27 -2.90
N ALA A 78 -2.32 4.15 -2.80
CA ALA A 78 -3.07 3.11 -3.49
C ALA A 78 -3.05 3.26 -5.02
N GLN A 79 -2.95 4.48 -5.56
CA GLN A 79 -3.03 4.77 -7.01
C GLN A 79 -2.03 3.99 -7.88
N TYR A 80 -0.90 3.56 -7.31
CA TYR A 80 0.12 2.79 -8.04
C TYR A 80 -0.19 1.29 -8.11
N PHE A 81 -1.12 0.83 -7.28
CA PHE A 81 -1.45 -0.58 -7.06
C PHE A 81 -2.89 -0.93 -7.46
N ILE A 82 -3.74 0.06 -7.71
CA ILE A 82 -5.15 -0.16 -8.03
C ILE A 82 -5.48 0.30 -9.44
N THR A 83 -6.50 -0.32 -10.02
CA THR A 83 -7.18 0.20 -11.20
C THR A 83 -8.68 0.36 -10.91
N CYS A 84 -9.29 1.34 -11.56
CA CYS A 84 -10.74 1.50 -11.65
C CYS A 84 -11.10 2.00 -13.04
N HIS A 85 -12.39 1.98 -13.39
CA HIS A 85 -12.87 2.31 -14.74
C HIS A 85 -12.39 3.67 -15.28
N GLU A 86 -12.09 4.62 -14.39
CA GLU A 86 -11.65 5.99 -14.70
C GLU A 86 -10.13 6.19 -14.56
N LEU A 87 -9.43 5.22 -13.96
CA LEU A 87 -8.03 5.32 -13.53
C LEU A 87 -7.11 4.81 -14.65
N THR A 88 -6.70 5.72 -15.54
CA THR A 88 -5.65 5.51 -16.56
C THR A 88 -4.26 5.91 -16.05
N ILE A 89 -3.92 5.55 -14.80
CA ILE A 89 -2.59 5.83 -14.25
C ILE A 89 -1.63 4.70 -14.61
N GLN A 90 -0.40 5.06 -14.99
CA GLN A 90 0.72 4.14 -15.22
C GLN A 90 0.98 3.33 -13.95
N THR A 91 0.59 2.05 -13.98
CA THR A 91 0.61 1.18 -12.80
C THR A 91 2.04 0.71 -12.48
N ILE A 92 2.26 0.03 -11.36
CA ILE A 92 3.58 -0.51 -10.97
C ILE A 92 4.24 -1.39 -12.05
N ASN A 93 3.46 -1.92 -13.01
CA ASN A 93 4.02 -2.67 -14.14
C ASN A 93 4.69 -1.77 -15.18
N GLU A 94 4.28 -0.51 -15.27
CA GLU A 94 4.87 0.49 -16.17
C GLU A 94 5.99 1.27 -15.47
N VAL A 95 5.84 1.52 -14.16
CA VAL A 95 6.82 2.21 -13.33
C VAL A 95 7.59 1.18 -12.50
N LYS A 96 8.84 0.88 -12.89
CA LYS A 96 9.73 -0.05 -12.16
C LYS A 96 9.57 0.09 -10.63
N PRO A 97 9.49 -1.02 -9.87
CA PRO A 97 9.12 -1.00 -8.45
C PRO A 97 10.04 -0.12 -7.59
N GLU A 98 11.32 0.00 -7.97
CA GLU A 98 12.32 0.88 -7.35
C GLU A 98 11.88 2.36 -7.34
N ASN A 99 11.29 2.84 -8.43
CA ASN A 99 10.83 4.22 -8.57
C ASN A 99 9.58 4.48 -7.71
N VAL A 100 8.69 3.50 -7.61
CA VAL A 100 7.50 3.59 -6.75
C VAL A 100 7.90 3.68 -5.28
N ARG A 101 8.92 2.92 -4.86
CA ARG A 101 9.50 3.04 -3.51
C ARG A 101 10.03 4.46 -3.26
N ALA A 102 10.81 5.03 -4.17
CA ALA A 102 11.37 6.37 -4.01
C ALA A 102 10.31 7.48 -3.90
N LEU A 103 9.16 7.32 -4.57
CA LEU A 103 8.05 8.27 -4.53
C LEU A 103 7.21 8.18 -3.24
N LEU A 104 7.07 6.98 -2.69
CA LEU A 104 6.20 6.71 -1.54
C LEU A 104 6.91 6.76 -0.19
N VAL A 105 8.21 6.53 -0.16
CA VAL A 105 9.01 6.64 1.07
C VAL A 105 9.35 8.11 1.31
N PRO A 106 8.88 8.71 2.43
CA PRO A 106 9.30 10.06 2.79
C PRO A 106 10.81 10.06 3.07
N LYS A 107 11.55 11.03 2.53
CA LYS A 107 12.94 11.28 2.93
C LYS A 107 12.95 11.73 4.39
N SER A 108 13.09 10.78 5.30
CA SER A 108 13.23 11.03 6.73
C SER A 108 14.50 11.84 6.99
N LYS A 109 14.36 13.07 7.47
CA LYS A 109 15.41 13.66 8.32
C LYS A 109 15.36 12.85 9.62
N LYS A 110 16.33 11.97 9.84
CA LYS A 110 16.55 11.34 11.15
C LYS A 110 16.91 12.44 12.15
N GLU A 111 15.92 13.06 12.76
CA GLU A 111 16.11 13.74 14.04
C GLU A 111 16.07 12.65 15.11
N LYS A 112 17.17 12.53 15.88
CA LYS A 112 17.18 11.73 17.10
C LYS A 112 16.10 12.31 18.01
N ASP A 113 15.12 11.49 18.41
CA ASP A 113 14.17 11.90 19.45
C ASP A 113 14.93 11.85 20.79
N ASP A 114 15.26 13.02 21.33
CA ASP A 114 15.99 13.16 22.61
C ASP A 114 15.23 12.54 23.80
N ARG A 115 13.95 12.18 23.63
CA ARG A 115 13.14 11.46 24.63
C ARG A 115 13.28 9.95 24.54
N GLN A 116 13.99 9.43 23.53
CA GLN A 116 14.22 8.00 23.37
C GLN A 116 15.34 7.54 24.30
N LEU A 117 15.01 6.66 25.25
CA LEU A 117 16.01 6.04 26.12
C LEU A 117 16.95 5.18 25.28
N THR A 118 18.24 5.45 25.38
CA THR A 118 19.29 4.63 24.78
C THR A 118 19.53 3.44 25.69
N LEU A 119 19.13 2.25 25.26
CA LEU A 119 19.41 1.03 26.01
C LEU A 119 20.82 0.55 25.65
N PHE A 120 21.72 0.63 26.62
CA PHE A 120 23.03 0.02 26.54
C PHE A 120 22.89 -1.41 27.06
N PHE A 121 22.90 -2.37 26.14
CA PHE A 121 23.04 -3.78 26.50
C PHE A 121 24.53 -4.08 26.58
N SER A 122 25.03 -4.31 27.80
CA SER A 122 26.33 -4.94 28.02
C SER A 122 26.20 -6.42 27.65
N GLU A 123 27.23 -7.00 27.02
CA GLU A 123 27.34 -8.44 26.76
C GLU A 123 27.27 -9.29 28.05
#